data_AF-A0AAU3ZXC0-F1
#
_entry.id   AF-A0AAU3ZXC0-F1
#
_cell.length_a   1.000
_cell.length_b   1.000
_cell.length_c   1.000
_cell.angle_alpha   90.00
_cell.angle_beta   90.00
_cell.angle_gamma   90.00
#
_symmetry.space_group_name_H-M   'P 1'
#
loop_
_entity.id
_entity.type
_entity.pdbx_description
1 polymer ?
#
loop_
_entity_poly.entity_id
_entity_poly.type
_entity_poly.pdbx_seq_one_letter_code
_entity_poly.pdbx_strand_id
1 'polypeptide(L)'
;MGRIAGRFARVEPRRRARAFVLGLLSDLPRKNCWTLAEHAGDATPYGLQHLLSRARWDAEAVREDIRGFVVEHLHHEDAVLVVDETGDLKKGTHTVGGQRQYTGTAGRIENSQIAVYLAYSTPLGHAAIDRELYLPRSWTEDTARWRAAGIPDSVAFATKPALAARMIGRALDAGVCASWVAGDEVYGGNPHLRTALEQRQVGYVLAVACGHQITTRAGTFRADALVKKLPKRAWQKLSAGAGAKGHRFYDWALADLAEDRPGHHQLLVRRNRRTGELAFYRCYSATQVPLSTLVRVAGRRWTVEETFQSGKGLARLDEHQVRRWASWHRWMTLVMLAHAFLAVVRADEHARHPKPEGLIPLTCNEIQHLFIALVVRLVHGATHRLDWSHWRRRHQARSQASHYQRQAAQT
;
A
#
# COMPACT_ATOMS: atom_id res chain seq x y z
N MET A 1 -7.49 4.76 18.51
CA MET A 1 -7.63 3.51 19.32
C MET A 1 -9.04 3.22 19.81
N GLY A 2 -9.88 4.21 20.13
CA GLY A 2 -11.28 3.97 20.55
C GLY A 2 -12.10 3.22 19.49
N ARG A 3 -12.01 3.64 18.22
CA ARG A 3 -12.72 3.04 17.08
C ARG A 3 -12.54 1.52 16.95
N ILE A 4 -11.31 1.03 17.14
CA ILE A 4 -10.98 -0.39 16.95
C ILE A 4 -11.14 -1.23 18.22
N ALA A 5 -11.60 -0.63 19.33
CA ALA A 5 -11.60 -1.26 20.64
C ALA A 5 -12.43 -2.55 20.69
N GLY A 6 -13.60 -2.54 20.04
CA GLY A 6 -14.52 -3.68 19.99
C GLY A 6 -14.02 -4.86 19.17
N ARG A 7 -12.88 -4.73 18.46
CA ARG A 7 -12.31 -5.80 17.63
C ARG A 7 -11.38 -6.74 18.39
N PHE A 8 -11.14 -6.47 19.67
CA PHE A 8 -10.29 -7.27 20.54
C PHE A 8 -11.14 -7.98 21.60
N ALA A 9 -10.97 -9.29 21.76
CA ALA A 9 -11.72 -10.06 22.74
C ALA A 9 -11.33 -9.73 24.20
N ARG A 10 -10.16 -9.13 24.43
CA ARG A 10 -9.65 -8.78 25.76
C ARG A 10 -8.90 -7.44 25.75
N VAL A 11 -8.77 -6.83 26.92
CA VAL A 11 -8.13 -5.51 27.09
C VAL A 11 -6.61 -5.56 26.89
N GLU A 12 -5.94 -6.66 27.22
CA GLU A 12 -4.48 -6.77 27.15
C GLU A 12 -3.97 -6.77 25.70
N PRO A 13 -4.53 -7.56 24.75
CA PRO A 13 -4.20 -7.42 23.33
C PRO A 13 -4.48 -6.01 22.79
N ARG A 14 -5.55 -5.35 23.23
CA ARG A 14 -5.86 -3.96 22.83
C ARG A 14 -4.79 -2.98 23.33
N ARG A 15 -4.38 -3.08 24.60
CA ARG A 15 -3.29 -2.25 25.17
C ARG A 15 -1.98 -2.50 24.44
N ARG A 16 -1.66 -3.75 24.11
CA ARG A 16 -0.48 -4.10 23.31
C ARG A 16 -0.57 -3.59 21.88
N ALA A 17 -1.73 -3.63 21.24
CA ALA A 17 -1.92 -3.03 19.91
C ALA A 17 -1.68 -1.52 19.94
N ARG A 18 -2.13 -0.81 20.99
CA ARG A 18 -1.79 0.61 21.20
C ARG A 18 -0.29 0.80 21.32
N ALA A 19 0.38 0.03 22.19
CA ALA A 19 1.82 0.13 22.38
C ALA A 19 2.61 -0.19 21.10
N PHE A 20 2.15 -1.18 20.33
CA PHE A 20 2.71 -1.53 19.03
C PHE A 20 2.61 -0.36 18.05
N VAL A 21 1.45 0.27 17.90
CA VAL A 21 1.26 1.43 17.02
C VAL A 21 2.10 2.63 17.46
N LEU A 22 2.18 2.91 18.77
CA LEU A 22 3.07 3.97 19.27
C LEU A 22 4.54 3.66 18.97
N GLY A 23 4.94 2.40 19.12
CA GLY A 23 6.27 1.96 18.75
C GLY A 23 6.53 2.01 17.24
N LEU A 24 5.53 1.81 16.38
CA LEU A 24 5.67 2.06 14.93
C LEU A 24 5.91 3.55 14.65
N LEU A 25 5.16 4.42 15.34
CA LEU A 25 5.24 5.87 15.19
C LEU A 25 6.49 6.51 15.80
N SER A 26 7.30 5.79 16.58
CA SER A 26 8.51 6.36 17.20
C SER A 26 9.70 6.50 16.24
N ASP A 27 10.83 7.02 16.73
CA ASP A 27 12.10 7.19 16.00
C ASP A 27 13.03 5.96 16.09
N LEU A 28 12.54 4.81 16.60
CA LEU A 28 13.36 3.61 16.76
C LEU A 28 14.07 3.22 15.46
N PRO A 29 15.37 2.83 15.53
CA PRO A 29 16.19 2.52 14.37
C PRO A 29 15.72 1.27 13.60
N ARG A 30 14.91 0.41 14.25
CA ARG A 30 14.33 -0.78 13.64
C ARG A 30 13.00 -1.15 14.30
N LYS A 31 11.97 -1.46 13.52
CA LYS A 31 10.64 -1.88 13.97
C LYS A 31 10.47 -3.38 13.79
N ASN A 32 10.83 -4.12 14.83
CA ASN A 32 10.51 -5.54 14.97
C ASN A 32 9.91 -5.78 16.35
N CYS A 33 9.37 -6.97 16.62
CA CYS A 33 8.73 -7.26 17.91
C CYS A 33 9.67 -7.10 19.11
N TRP A 34 10.99 -7.16 18.95
CA TRP A 34 11.93 -6.98 20.05
C TRP A 34 12.11 -5.52 20.38
N THR A 35 12.48 -4.70 19.39
CA THR A 35 12.66 -3.27 19.59
C THR A 35 11.36 -2.60 20.04
N LEU A 36 10.22 -3.02 19.46
CA LEU A 36 8.90 -2.49 19.84
C LEU A 36 8.51 -2.90 21.27
N ALA A 37 8.84 -4.13 21.70
CA ALA A 37 8.54 -4.59 23.06
C ALA A 37 9.44 -3.88 24.08
N GLU A 38 10.73 -3.76 23.78
CA GLU A 38 11.70 -3.00 24.59
C GLU A 38 11.24 -1.56 24.77
N HIS A 39 10.85 -0.90 23.68
CA HIS A 39 10.32 0.45 23.69
C HIS A 39 9.00 0.56 24.47
N ALA A 40 8.13 -0.44 24.36
CA ALA A 40 6.86 -0.48 25.09
C ALA A 40 7.01 -0.74 26.60
N GLY A 41 8.20 -1.10 27.08
CA GLY A 41 8.45 -1.46 28.48
C GLY A 41 8.14 -2.93 28.80
N ASP A 42 7.93 -3.77 27.79
CA ASP A 42 7.75 -5.21 27.99
C ASP A 42 9.11 -5.86 28.34
N ALA A 43 9.10 -6.80 29.29
CA ALA A 43 10.31 -7.54 29.68
C ALA A 43 10.83 -8.50 28.59
N THR A 44 9.98 -8.88 27.63
CA THR A 44 10.30 -9.85 26.56
C THR A 44 9.50 -9.55 25.29
N PRO A 45 9.91 -10.04 24.11
CA PRO A 45 9.14 -9.81 22.88
C PRO A 45 7.86 -10.66 22.76
N TYR A 46 7.64 -11.61 23.67
CA TYR A 46 6.59 -12.62 23.54
C TYR A 46 5.19 -12.01 23.56
N GLY A 47 5.01 -10.87 24.22
CA GLY A 47 3.73 -10.18 24.28
C GLY A 47 3.25 -9.70 22.90
N LEU A 48 4.13 -9.02 22.16
CA LEU A 48 3.85 -8.56 20.80
C LEU A 48 3.81 -9.71 19.78
N GLN A 49 4.66 -10.73 19.95
CA GLN A 49 4.58 -11.94 19.13
C GLN A 49 3.24 -12.67 19.33
N HIS A 50 2.73 -12.74 20.56
CA HIS A 50 1.40 -13.29 20.85
C HIS A 50 0.29 -12.45 20.22
N LEU A 51 0.36 -11.11 20.31
CA LEU A 51 -0.59 -10.21 19.66
C LEU A 51 -0.75 -10.51 18.16
N LEU A 52 0.36 -10.71 17.45
CA LEU A 52 0.34 -10.95 16.01
C LEU A 52 0.02 -12.40 15.64
N SER A 53 0.31 -13.38 16.50
CA SER A 53 0.17 -14.80 16.13
C SER A 53 -1.10 -15.46 16.67
N ARG A 54 -1.41 -15.26 17.95
CA ARG A 54 -2.33 -16.13 18.71
C ARG A 54 -3.44 -15.39 19.43
N ALA A 55 -3.28 -14.09 19.68
CA ALA A 55 -4.31 -13.28 20.32
C ALA A 55 -5.62 -13.34 19.51
N ARG A 56 -6.77 -13.24 20.19
CA ARG A 56 -8.08 -13.18 19.54
C ARG A 56 -8.47 -11.73 19.27
N TRP A 57 -8.29 -11.31 18.01
CA TRP A 57 -8.79 -10.06 17.47
C TRP A 57 -8.91 -10.17 15.95
N ASP A 58 -9.83 -9.37 15.40
CA ASP A 58 -10.22 -9.42 13.99
C ASP A 58 -9.46 -8.37 13.17
N ALA A 59 -8.51 -8.83 12.34
CA ALA A 59 -7.70 -7.94 11.51
C ALA A 59 -8.45 -7.37 10.31
N GLU A 60 -9.52 -8.04 9.87
CA GLU A 60 -10.36 -7.61 8.75
C GLU A 60 -11.34 -6.53 9.24
N ALA A 61 -11.96 -6.73 10.39
CA ALA A 61 -12.81 -5.70 11.00
C ALA A 61 -12.00 -4.45 11.40
N VAL A 62 -10.77 -4.61 11.89
CA VAL A 62 -9.89 -3.44 12.12
C VAL A 62 -9.51 -2.74 10.81
N ARG A 63 -9.29 -3.48 9.71
CA ARG A 63 -9.10 -2.87 8.39
C ARG A 63 -10.32 -2.04 7.99
N GLU A 64 -11.52 -2.55 8.20
CA GLU A 64 -12.77 -1.84 7.91
C GLU A 64 -12.91 -0.57 8.75
N ASP A 65 -12.58 -0.63 10.04
CA ASP A 65 -12.54 0.55 10.91
C ASP A 65 -11.51 1.59 10.43
N ILE A 66 -10.34 1.15 9.93
CA ILE A 66 -9.33 2.03 9.32
C ILE A 66 -9.86 2.67 8.05
N ARG A 67 -10.48 1.89 7.15
CA ARG A 67 -11.11 2.42 5.93
C ARG A 67 -12.14 3.49 6.27
N GLY A 68 -13.04 3.21 7.21
CA GLY A 68 -14.03 4.18 7.67
C GLY A 68 -13.39 5.45 8.22
N PHE A 69 -12.36 5.32 9.06
CA PHE A 69 -11.63 6.47 9.63
C PHE A 69 -10.97 7.33 8.54
N VAL A 70 -10.29 6.70 7.58
CA VAL A 70 -9.62 7.40 6.46
C VAL A 70 -10.65 8.12 5.59
N VAL A 71 -11.74 7.43 5.21
CA VAL A 71 -12.76 8.02 4.33
C VAL A 71 -13.48 9.18 5.03
N GLU A 72 -13.80 9.05 6.31
CA GLU A 72 -14.45 10.10 7.10
C GLU A 72 -13.64 11.41 7.14
N HIS A 73 -12.32 11.33 7.30
CA HIS A 73 -11.47 12.51 7.49
C HIS A 73 -10.86 13.02 6.18
N LEU A 74 -10.68 12.16 5.17
CA LEU A 74 -10.09 12.53 3.89
C LEU A 74 -11.12 12.63 2.77
N HIS A 75 -12.43 12.60 3.08
CA HIS A 75 -13.51 12.63 2.10
C HIS A 75 -13.35 13.80 1.11
N HIS A 76 -13.52 13.50 -0.18
CA HIS A 76 -13.55 14.52 -1.23
C HIS A 76 -14.25 13.96 -2.47
N GLU A 77 -14.99 14.79 -3.19
CA GLU A 77 -15.68 14.44 -4.46
C GLU A 77 -14.74 13.88 -5.54
N ASP A 78 -13.44 14.17 -5.41
CA ASP A 78 -12.44 13.83 -6.41
C ASP A 78 -11.72 12.55 -6.06
N ALA A 79 -12.11 11.83 -5.01
CA ALA A 79 -11.38 10.69 -4.50
C ALA A 79 -11.05 9.66 -5.58
N VAL A 80 -9.80 9.16 -5.53
CA VAL A 80 -9.30 8.12 -6.42
C VAL A 80 -8.88 6.93 -5.57
N LEU A 81 -9.37 5.76 -5.93
CA LEU A 81 -8.86 4.49 -5.45
C LEU A 81 -7.61 4.13 -6.27
N VAL A 82 -6.45 4.14 -5.63
CA VAL A 82 -5.18 3.81 -6.29
C VAL A 82 -4.76 2.41 -5.87
N VAL A 83 -4.60 1.52 -6.84
CA VAL A 83 -4.10 0.16 -6.62
C VAL A 83 -2.67 0.02 -7.11
N ASP A 84 -1.84 -0.61 -6.28
CA ASP A 84 -0.45 -0.89 -6.58
C ASP A 84 0.05 -2.06 -5.71
N GLU A 85 1.20 -2.62 -6.07
CA GLU A 85 1.87 -3.63 -5.26
C GLU A 85 3.23 -3.17 -4.76
N THR A 86 3.67 -3.80 -3.68
CA THR A 86 5.07 -3.68 -3.27
C THR A 86 5.62 -5.02 -2.80
N GLY A 87 6.93 -5.19 -2.97
CA GLY A 87 7.64 -6.42 -2.65
C GLY A 87 8.67 -6.21 -1.55
N ASP A 88 8.63 -7.06 -0.53
CA ASP A 88 9.61 -7.07 0.56
C ASP A 88 10.61 -8.20 0.34
N LEU A 89 11.91 -7.88 0.36
CA LEU A 89 12.96 -8.90 0.26
C LEU A 89 12.97 -9.80 1.48
N LYS A 90 13.01 -11.12 1.27
CA LYS A 90 13.02 -12.13 2.34
C LYS A 90 14.22 -13.06 2.19
N LYS A 91 14.70 -13.56 3.33
CA LYS A 91 15.70 -14.64 3.39
C LYS A 91 15.05 -15.95 3.86
N GLY A 92 15.43 -17.06 3.24
CA GLY A 92 14.88 -18.39 3.53
C GLY A 92 13.52 -18.67 2.86
N THR A 93 12.95 -19.84 3.14
CA THR A 93 11.80 -20.42 2.42
C THR A 93 10.48 -20.43 3.22
N HIS A 94 10.53 -20.06 4.51
CA HIS A 94 9.41 -20.23 5.46
C HIS A 94 8.48 -19.02 5.59
N THR A 95 8.78 -17.89 4.95
CA THR A 95 7.88 -16.71 4.99
C THR A 95 6.72 -16.92 4.03
N VAL A 96 5.49 -16.83 4.52
CA VAL A 96 4.25 -16.93 3.71
C VAL A 96 4.31 -16.06 2.45
N GLY A 97 3.95 -16.61 1.29
CA GLY A 97 4.01 -15.90 0.00
C GLY A 97 5.42 -15.57 -0.51
N GLY A 98 6.48 -15.94 0.22
CA GLY A 98 7.86 -15.73 -0.20
C GLY A 98 8.27 -16.67 -1.34
N GLN A 99 8.77 -16.10 -2.44
CA GLN A 99 9.34 -16.84 -3.57
C GLN A 99 10.33 -15.95 -4.33
N ARG A 100 11.26 -16.57 -5.07
CA ARG A 100 12.02 -15.88 -6.12
C ARG A 100 11.08 -15.38 -7.21
N GLN A 101 10.87 -14.07 -7.26
CA GLN A 101 10.03 -13.40 -8.25
C GLN A 101 10.56 -12.00 -8.51
N TYR A 102 10.18 -11.41 -9.64
CA TYR A 102 10.54 -10.02 -9.92
C TYR A 102 9.89 -9.12 -8.87
N THR A 103 10.69 -8.27 -8.24
CA THR A 103 10.21 -7.22 -7.35
C THR A 103 10.70 -5.87 -7.85
N GLY A 104 9.77 -4.93 -8.04
CA GLY A 104 10.10 -3.57 -8.46
C GLY A 104 11.08 -2.89 -7.50
N THR A 105 11.03 -3.24 -6.21
CA THR A 105 11.94 -2.68 -5.19
C THR A 105 13.40 -3.06 -5.40
N ALA A 106 13.70 -4.24 -5.96
CA ALA A 106 15.08 -4.65 -6.24
C ALA A 106 15.48 -4.55 -7.72
N GLY A 107 14.51 -4.26 -8.62
CA GLY A 107 14.73 -4.21 -10.07
C GLY A 107 15.15 -5.55 -10.69
N ARG A 108 15.07 -6.65 -9.95
CA ARG A 108 15.54 -7.98 -10.37
C ARG A 108 14.74 -9.10 -9.69
N ILE A 109 14.97 -10.33 -10.13
CA ILE A 109 14.36 -11.51 -9.52
C ILE A 109 15.08 -11.81 -8.20
N GLU A 110 14.36 -11.69 -7.10
CA GLU A 110 14.84 -11.98 -5.76
C GLU A 110 13.78 -12.72 -4.95
N ASN A 111 14.21 -13.39 -3.88
CA ASN A 111 13.27 -13.96 -2.93
C ASN A 111 12.51 -12.82 -2.23
N SER A 112 11.25 -12.67 -2.56
CA SER A 112 10.42 -11.56 -2.11
C SER A 112 9.00 -12.01 -1.79
N GLN A 113 8.36 -11.28 -0.89
CA GLN A 113 6.95 -11.38 -0.55
C GLN A 113 6.24 -10.17 -1.15
N ILE A 114 5.22 -10.38 -2.00
CA ILE A 114 4.49 -9.31 -2.66
C ILE A 114 3.13 -9.13 -2.03
N ALA A 115 2.71 -7.89 -1.83
CA ALA A 115 1.36 -7.56 -1.40
C ALA A 115 0.76 -6.44 -2.27
N VAL A 116 -0.54 -6.55 -2.51
CA VAL A 116 -1.36 -5.56 -3.21
C VAL A 116 -2.00 -4.65 -2.17
N TYR A 117 -2.02 -3.36 -2.43
CA TYR A 117 -2.60 -2.34 -1.55
C TYR A 117 -3.61 -1.50 -2.32
N LEU A 118 -4.66 -1.10 -1.62
CA LEU A 118 -5.63 -0.11 -2.11
C LEU A 118 -5.51 1.14 -1.27
N ALA A 119 -5.08 2.24 -1.88
CA ALA A 119 -5.00 3.55 -1.27
C ALA A 119 -6.21 4.41 -1.65
N TYR A 120 -6.74 5.13 -0.67
CA TYR A 120 -7.71 6.20 -0.88
C TYR A 120 -6.95 7.51 -0.99
N SER A 121 -7.06 8.20 -2.13
CA SER A 121 -6.26 9.38 -2.46
C SER A 121 -7.14 10.57 -2.81
N THR A 122 -7.00 11.65 -2.05
CA THR A 122 -7.74 12.91 -2.19
C THR A 122 -6.78 14.12 -2.16
N PRO A 123 -7.24 15.35 -2.47
CA PRO A 123 -6.42 16.55 -2.29
C PRO A 123 -6.00 16.78 -0.83
N LEU A 124 -6.78 16.26 0.13
CA LEU A 124 -6.53 16.42 1.57
C LEU A 124 -5.41 15.47 2.05
N GLY A 125 -5.24 14.33 1.39
CA GLY A 125 -4.22 13.35 1.76
C GLY A 125 -4.46 11.99 1.15
N HIS A 126 -3.66 11.02 1.58
CA HIS A 126 -3.78 9.64 1.12
C HIS A 126 -3.42 8.64 2.23
N ALA A 127 -4.08 7.49 2.21
CA ALA A 127 -3.76 6.36 3.09
C ALA A 127 -4.24 5.04 2.50
N ALA A 128 -3.55 3.94 2.82
CA ALA A 128 -4.00 2.60 2.51
C ALA A 128 -5.27 2.25 3.30
N ILE A 129 -6.30 1.79 2.60
CA ILE A 129 -7.60 1.36 3.16
C ILE A 129 -7.82 -0.15 3.05
N ASP A 130 -7.05 -0.85 2.22
CA ASP A 130 -7.08 -2.30 2.11
C ASP A 130 -5.70 -2.87 1.73
N ARG A 131 -5.50 -4.18 1.98
CA ARG A 131 -4.29 -4.93 1.70
C ARG A 131 -4.62 -6.39 1.42
N GLU A 132 -3.89 -7.02 0.50
CA GLU A 132 -3.97 -8.45 0.22
C GLU A 132 -2.57 -9.01 -0.01
N LEU A 133 -2.28 -10.17 0.59
CA LEU A 133 -1.02 -10.87 0.32
C LEU A 133 -1.15 -11.64 -0.99
N TYR A 134 -0.23 -11.41 -1.94
CA TYR A 134 -0.17 -12.22 -3.15
C TYR A 134 0.51 -13.57 -2.84
N LEU A 135 -0.22 -14.65 -3.07
CA LEU A 135 0.30 -16.02 -3.01
C LEU A 135 0.60 -16.52 -4.42
N PRO A 136 1.88 -16.77 -4.77
CA PRO A 136 2.22 -17.43 -6.01
C PRO A 136 1.54 -18.80 -6.13
N ARG A 137 1.25 -19.25 -7.34
CA ARG A 137 0.59 -20.55 -7.60
C ARG A 137 1.32 -21.75 -6.96
N SER A 138 2.65 -21.69 -6.87
CA SER A 138 3.46 -22.71 -6.18
C SER A 138 3.07 -22.92 -4.70
N TRP A 139 2.50 -21.91 -4.04
CA TRP A 139 2.02 -22.03 -2.66
C TRP A 139 0.70 -22.79 -2.58
N THR A 140 -0.18 -22.63 -3.57
CA THR A 140 -1.48 -23.34 -3.60
C THR A 140 -1.34 -24.82 -3.94
N GLU A 141 -0.20 -25.22 -4.51
CA GLU A 141 0.08 -26.61 -4.90
C GLU A 141 0.81 -27.39 -3.79
N ASP A 142 1.38 -26.70 -2.78
CA ASP A 142 2.10 -27.31 -1.64
C ASP A 142 1.27 -27.23 -0.35
N THR A 143 0.49 -28.28 -0.09
CA THR A 143 -0.41 -28.36 1.08
C THR A 143 0.35 -28.34 2.41
N ALA A 144 1.56 -28.90 2.47
CA ALA A 144 2.35 -28.92 3.68
C ALA A 144 2.84 -27.51 4.04
N ARG A 145 3.37 -26.78 3.05
CA ARG A 145 3.80 -25.39 3.21
C ARG A 145 2.62 -24.46 3.49
N TRP A 146 1.47 -24.70 2.85
CA TRP A 146 0.21 -24.00 3.09
C TRP A 146 -0.22 -24.07 4.56
N ARG A 147 -0.32 -25.29 5.10
CA ARG A 147 -0.70 -25.54 6.50
C ARG A 147 0.35 -24.98 7.47
N ALA A 148 1.64 -25.13 7.18
CA ALA A 148 2.72 -24.62 8.02
C ALA A 148 2.71 -23.08 8.15
N ALA A 149 2.33 -22.38 7.08
CA ALA A 149 2.14 -20.93 7.06
C ALA A 149 0.80 -20.48 7.70
N GLY A 150 -0.11 -21.41 7.96
CA GLY A 150 -1.42 -21.15 8.56
C GLY A 150 -2.36 -20.39 7.62
N ILE A 151 -2.30 -20.69 6.33
CA ILE A 151 -3.19 -20.10 5.32
C ILE A 151 -4.57 -20.79 5.45
N PRO A 152 -5.70 -20.05 5.51
CA PRO A 152 -7.03 -20.65 5.58
C PRO A 152 -7.38 -21.45 4.33
N ASP A 153 -8.14 -22.54 4.49
CA ASP A 153 -8.56 -23.42 3.38
C ASP A 153 -9.47 -22.72 2.36
N SER A 154 -10.13 -21.63 2.76
CA SER A 154 -10.96 -20.81 1.88
C SER A 154 -10.15 -19.95 0.91
N VAL A 155 -8.84 -19.82 1.11
CA VAL A 155 -7.99 -19.02 0.22
C VAL A 155 -7.65 -19.85 -1.01
N ALA A 156 -7.87 -19.28 -2.19
CA ALA A 156 -7.46 -19.87 -3.47
C ALA A 156 -6.49 -18.94 -4.20
N PHE A 157 -5.81 -19.47 -5.22
CA PHE A 157 -4.94 -18.65 -6.07
C PHE A 157 -5.73 -17.47 -6.65
N ALA A 158 -5.14 -16.28 -6.59
CA ALA A 158 -5.68 -15.08 -7.19
C ALA A 158 -4.54 -14.27 -7.80
N THR A 159 -4.73 -13.82 -9.04
CA THR A 159 -3.80 -12.87 -9.67
C THR A 159 -3.87 -11.51 -8.96
N LYS A 160 -2.82 -10.69 -9.08
CA LYS A 160 -2.84 -9.34 -8.50
C LYS A 160 -4.03 -8.50 -8.97
N PRO A 161 -4.43 -8.50 -10.27
CA PRO A 161 -5.66 -7.82 -10.69
C PRO A 161 -6.95 -8.40 -10.10
N ALA A 162 -7.00 -9.71 -9.84
CA ALA A 162 -8.14 -10.31 -9.15
C ALA A 162 -8.22 -9.88 -7.67
N LEU A 163 -7.07 -9.77 -6.98
CA LEU A 163 -7.01 -9.20 -5.64
C LEU A 163 -7.45 -7.73 -5.65
N ALA A 164 -6.95 -6.93 -6.60
CA ALA A 164 -7.36 -5.55 -6.80
C ALA A 164 -8.89 -5.41 -6.99
N ALA A 165 -9.48 -6.23 -7.87
CA ALA A 165 -10.92 -6.23 -8.10
C ALA A 165 -11.72 -6.52 -6.82
N ARG A 166 -11.27 -7.49 -6.00
CA ARG A 166 -11.89 -7.80 -4.70
C ARG A 166 -11.79 -6.62 -3.73
N MET A 167 -10.62 -6.01 -3.61
CA MET A 167 -10.38 -4.88 -2.71
C MET A 167 -11.21 -3.66 -3.10
N ILE A 168 -11.25 -3.33 -4.40
CA ILE A 168 -12.08 -2.24 -4.94
C ILE A 168 -13.56 -2.54 -4.72
N GLY A 169 -14.01 -3.76 -5.04
CA GLY A 169 -15.38 -4.21 -4.78
C GLY A 169 -15.76 -4.03 -3.31
N ARG A 170 -14.95 -4.53 -2.36
CA ARG A 170 -15.16 -4.34 -0.92
C ARG A 170 -15.26 -2.87 -0.50
N ALA A 171 -14.46 -1.97 -1.09
CA ALA A 171 -14.52 -0.55 -0.78
C ALA A 171 -15.83 0.07 -1.29
N LEU A 172 -16.19 -0.19 -2.55
CA LEU A 172 -17.41 0.34 -3.17
C LEU A 172 -18.68 -0.23 -2.51
N ASP A 173 -18.72 -1.53 -2.25
CA ASP A 173 -19.84 -2.21 -1.58
C ASP A 173 -20.03 -1.73 -0.13
N ALA A 174 -18.96 -1.22 0.50
CA ALA A 174 -19.01 -0.58 1.81
C ALA A 174 -19.38 0.93 1.75
N GLY A 175 -19.75 1.44 0.59
CA GLY A 175 -20.18 2.84 0.41
C GLY A 175 -19.03 3.86 0.34
N VAL A 176 -17.80 3.44 0.04
CA VAL A 176 -16.71 4.40 -0.17
C VAL A 176 -16.96 5.22 -1.44
N CYS A 177 -17.17 6.53 -1.27
CA CYS A 177 -17.35 7.46 -2.37
C CYS A 177 -16.02 7.68 -3.13
N ALA A 178 -15.85 7.01 -4.26
CA ALA A 178 -14.74 7.25 -5.18
C ALA A 178 -15.17 6.99 -6.63
N SER A 179 -15.12 8.03 -7.46
CA SER A 179 -15.57 7.95 -8.85
C SER A 179 -14.50 7.41 -9.81
N TRP A 180 -13.27 7.21 -9.32
CA TRP A 180 -12.12 6.90 -10.14
C TRP A 180 -11.22 5.83 -9.53
N VAL A 181 -10.67 4.97 -10.39
CA VAL A 181 -9.59 4.03 -10.07
C VAL A 181 -8.34 4.35 -10.89
N ALA A 182 -7.17 4.28 -10.25
CA ALA A 182 -5.88 4.37 -10.93
C ALA A 182 -4.99 3.18 -10.59
N GLY A 183 -4.14 2.77 -11.52
CA GLY A 183 -3.26 1.62 -11.37
C GLY A 183 -2.20 1.56 -12.45
N ASP A 184 -1.18 0.74 -12.24
CA ASP A 184 -0.09 0.53 -13.18
C ASP A 184 -0.45 -0.45 -14.33
N GLU A 185 0.57 -0.87 -15.07
CA GLU A 185 0.43 -1.75 -16.24
C GLU A 185 -0.10 -3.14 -15.90
N VAL A 186 0.20 -3.68 -14.72
CA VAL A 186 -0.30 -4.99 -14.28
C VAL A 186 -1.83 -4.98 -14.20
N TYR A 187 -2.39 -3.88 -13.72
CA TYR A 187 -3.83 -3.69 -13.60
C TYR A 187 -4.46 -3.26 -14.92
N GLY A 188 -3.86 -2.29 -15.61
CA GLY A 188 -4.42 -1.76 -16.86
C GLY A 188 -4.34 -2.73 -18.02
N GLY A 189 -3.43 -3.70 -18.00
CA GLY A 189 -3.40 -4.81 -18.96
C GLY A 189 -4.54 -5.81 -18.79
N ASN A 190 -5.21 -5.87 -17.63
CA ASN A 190 -6.18 -6.90 -17.31
C ASN A 190 -7.62 -6.56 -17.76
N PRO A 191 -8.21 -7.25 -18.75
CA PRO A 191 -9.56 -6.95 -19.24
C PRO A 191 -10.67 -7.24 -18.23
N HIS A 192 -10.51 -8.24 -17.36
CA HIS A 192 -11.53 -8.58 -16.36
C HIS A 192 -11.66 -7.48 -15.30
N LEU A 193 -10.55 -6.91 -14.83
CA LEU A 193 -10.57 -5.77 -13.92
C LEU A 193 -11.25 -4.57 -14.57
N ARG A 194 -10.90 -4.22 -15.81
CA ARG A 194 -11.55 -3.11 -16.54
C ARG A 194 -13.06 -3.34 -16.67
N THR A 195 -13.47 -4.54 -17.10
CA THR A 195 -14.89 -4.90 -17.23
C THR A 195 -15.63 -4.78 -15.90
N ALA A 196 -15.04 -5.23 -14.78
CA ALA A 196 -15.66 -5.12 -13.47
C ALA A 196 -15.84 -3.66 -13.00
N LEU A 197 -14.91 -2.77 -13.36
CA LEU A 197 -15.03 -1.34 -13.08
C LEU A 197 -16.10 -0.68 -13.95
N GLU A 198 -16.15 -1.03 -15.23
CA GLU A 198 -17.16 -0.53 -16.18
C GLU A 198 -18.58 -0.94 -15.77
N GLN A 199 -18.77 -2.20 -15.36
CA GLN A 199 -20.05 -2.71 -14.86
C GLN A 199 -20.56 -1.97 -13.63
N ARG A 200 -19.63 -1.48 -12.79
CA ARG A 200 -19.93 -0.63 -11.62
C ARG A 200 -19.98 0.86 -11.96
N GLN A 201 -19.80 1.21 -13.23
CA GLN A 201 -19.74 2.58 -13.75
C GLN A 201 -18.68 3.46 -13.07
N VAL A 202 -17.61 2.84 -12.56
CA VAL A 202 -16.49 3.56 -11.93
C VAL A 202 -15.47 3.91 -13.01
N GLY A 203 -15.14 5.20 -13.11
CA GLY A 203 -14.13 5.67 -14.06
C GLY A 203 -12.75 5.08 -13.74
N TYR A 204 -11.90 4.92 -14.73
CA TYR A 204 -10.53 4.49 -14.48
C TYR A 204 -9.52 5.19 -15.38
N VAL A 205 -8.28 5.29 -14.88
CA VAL A 205 -7.09 5.63 -15.65
C VAL A 205 -5.99 4.63 -15.28
N LEU A 206 -5.84 3.59 -16.09
CA LEU A 206 -4.94 2.48 -15.82
C LEU A 206 -3.80 2.47 -16.85
N ALA A 207 -2.56 2.40 -16.40
CA ALA A 207 -1.42 2.37 -17.30
C ALA A 207 -1.43 1.10 -18.17
N VAL A 208 -0.90 1.19 -19.38
CA VAL A 208 -0.74 0.05 -20.29
C VAL A 208 0.61 0.09 -20.99
N ALA A 209 1.08 -1.07 -21.42
CA ALA A 209 2.30 -1.22 -22.19
C ALA A 209 2.29 -0.33 -23.45
N CYS A 210 3.45 0.14 -23.88
CA CYS A 210 3.58 0.86 -25.16
C CYS A 210 3.15 0.00 -26.37
N GLY A 211 3.31 -1.33 -26.27
CA GLY A 211 2.87 -2.29 -27.27
C GLY A 211 1.41 -2.74 -27.14
N HIS A 212 0.64 -2.20 -26.19
CA HIS A 212 -0.77 -2.58 -26.01
C HIS A 212 -1.57 -2.26 -27.28
N GLN A 213 -2.43 -3.20 -27.70
CA GLN A 213 -3.27 -3.04 -28.88
C GLN A 213 -4.48 -2.16 -28.55
N ILE A 214 -4.71 -1.16 -29.40
CA ILE A 214 -5.72 -0.12 -29.23
C ILE A 214 -6.55 -0.05 -30.51
N THR A 215 -7.85 -0.30 -30.38
CA THR A 215 -8.80 -0.22 -31.48
C THR A 215 -9.43 1.16 -31.51
N THR A 216 -9.34 1.81 -32.66
CA THR A 216 -9.95 3.12 -32.96
C THR A 216 -10.83 2.98 -34.21
N ARG A 217 -11.59 4.01 -34.57
CA ARG A 217 -12.37 4.00 -35.83
C ARG A 217 -11.51 3.87 -37.09
N ALA A 218 -10.21 4.22 -37.00
CA ALA A 218 -9.26 4.11 -38.11
C ALA A 218 -8.56 2.74 -38.18
N GLY A 219 -8.89 1.82 -37.27
CA GLY A 219 -8.29 0.49 -37.16
C GLY A 219 -7.60 0.24 -35.81
N THR A 220 -6.97 -0.92 -35.71
CA THR A 220 -6.23 -1.38 -34.53
C THR A 220 -4.75 -1.09 -34.66
N PHE A 221 -4.17 -0.46 -33.65
CA PHE A 221 -2.77 -0.05 -33.61
C PHE A 221 -2.15 -0.39 -32.26
N ARG A 222 -0.83 -0.60 -32.22
CA ARG A 222 -0.09 -0.47 -30.96
C ARG A 222 -0.16 0.98 -30.45
N ALA A 223 -0.20 1.16 -29.13
CA ALA A 223 -0.30 2.49 -28.52
C ALA A 223 0.84 3.43 -28.97
N ASP A 224 2.08 2.93 -29.04
CA ASP A 224 3.25 3.67 -29.52
C ASP A 224 3.18 4.07 -31.01
N ALA A 225 2.60 3.22 -31.85
CA ALA A 225 2.37 3.51 -33.26
C ALA A 225 1.25 4.54 -33.45
N LEU A 226 0.17 4.46 -32.66
CA LEU A 226 -0.94 5.41 -32.70
C LEU A 226 -0.47 6.83 -32.34
N VAL A 227 0.41 6.98 -31.34
CA VAL A 227 0.94 8.28 -30.92
C VAL A 227 1.67 9.01 -32.03
N LYS A 228 2.38 8.30 -32.92
CA LYS A 228 3.08 8.90 -34.07
C LYS A 228 2.10 9.51 -35.09
N LYS A 229 0.84 9.10 -35.08
CA LYS A 229 -0.22 9.61 -35.97
C LYS A 229 -1.00 10.77 -35.35
N LEU A 230 -0.79 11.09 -34.08
CA LEU A 230 -1.49 12.19 -33.42
C LEU A 230 -1.00 13.54 -33.94
N PRO A 231 -1.90 14.45 -34.36
CA PRO A 231 -1.49 15.76 -34.85
C PRO A 231 -0.91 16.61 -33.71
N LYS A 232 0.00 17.55 -34.02
CA LYS A 232 0.63 18.42 -33.00
C LYS A 232 -0.39 19.13 -32.11
N ARG A 233 -1.52 19.56 -32.68
CA ARG A 233 -2.63 20.22 -31.96
C ARG A 233 -3.34 19.35 -30.91
N ALA A 234 -3.16 18.03 -30.96
CA ALA A 234 -3.75 17.12 -29.96
C ALA A 234 -3.04 17.19 -28.61
N TRP A 235 -1.84 17.76 -28.54
CA TRP A 235 -1.02 17.83 -27.33
C TRP A 235 -1.31 19.10 -26.53
N GLN A 236 -1.63 18.92 -25.25
CA GLN A 236 -1.92 20.00 -24.31
C GLN A 236 -0.99 19.92 -23.10
N LYS A 237 -0.41 21.06 -22.70
CA LYS A 237 0.41 21.14 -21.49
C LYS A 237 -0.49 21.20 -20.27
N LEU A 238 -0.46 20.17 -19.43
CA LEU A 238 -1.24 20.10 -18.19
C LEU A 238 -0.40 19.57 -17.03
N SER A 239 -0.76 19.99 -15.81
CA SER A 239 -0.10 19.53 -14.59
C SER A 239 -0.70 18.21 -14.10
N ALA A 240 0.13 17.22 -13.82
CA ALA A 240 -0.23 15.97 -13.16
C ALA A 240 -0.29 16.13 -11.61
N GLY A 241 -0.63 17.32 -11.13
CA GLY A 241 -0.60 17.68 -9.72
C GLY A 241 0.76 18.22 -9.23
N ALA A 242 0.77 18.62 -7.95
CA ALA A 242 1.97 19.09 -7.27
C ALA A 242 2.97 17.94 -7.04
N GLY A 243 4.25 18.29 -7.00
CA GLY A 243 5.34 17.44 -6.50
C GLY A 243 6.25 18.25 -5.58
N ALA A 244 7.32 17.64 -5.07
CA ALA A 244 8.23 18.26 -4.11
C ALA A 244 8.85 19.61 -4.58
N LYS A 245 8.93 19.84 -5.89
CA LYS A 245 9.46 21.07 -6.50
C LYS A 245 8.38 21.91 -7.22
N GLY A 246 7.11 21.73 -6.85
CA GLY A 246 5.98 22.39 -7.51
C GLY A 246 5.29 21.52 -8.56
N HIS A 247 4.53 22.14 -9.46
CA HIS A 247 3.68 21.44 -10.43
C HIS A 247 4.46 20.54 -11.40
N ARG A 248 3.99 19.30 -11.58
CA ARG A 248 4.57 18.33 -12.53
C ARG A 248 3.91 18.48 -13.90
N PHE A 249 4.46 19.33 -14.77
CA PHE A 249 3.92 19.57 -16.10
C PHE A 249 4.38 18.52 -17.12
N TYR A 250 3.42 18.00 -17.89
CA TYR A 250 3.64 17.10 -19.02
C TYR A 250 2.81 17.57 -20.21
N ASP A 251 3.15 17.09 -21.41
CA ASP A 251 2.27 17.23 -22.57
C ASP A 251 1.37 15.99 -22.63
N TRP A 252 0.07 16.21 -22.84
CA TRP A 252 -0.95 15.17 -22.83
C TRP A 252 -1.73 15.15 -24.12
N ALA A 253 -2.06 13.96 -24.60
CA ALA A 253 -2.96 13.77 -25.73
C ALA A 253 -4.01 12.70 -25.40
N LEU A 254 -5.16 12.80 -26.05
CA LEU A 254 -6.30 11.91 -25.88
C LEU A 254 -6.74 11.39 -27.25
N ALA A 255 -7.04 10.10 -27.33
CA ALA A 255 -7.60 9.47 -28.52
C ALA A 255 -8.80 8.60 -28.14
N ASP A 256 -9.92 8.77 -28.83
CA ASP A 256 -11.10 7.94 -28.60
C ASP A 256 -10.90 6.52 -29.14
N LEU A 257 -11.38 5.56 -28.38
CA LEU A 257 -11.36 4.15 -28.73
C LEU A 257 -12.68 3.75 -29.37
N ALA A 258 -12.61 2.83 -30.33
CA ALA A 258 -13.80 2.20 -30.89
C ALA A 258 -14.12 0.98 -30.03
N GLU A 259 -15.04 1.15 -29.10
CA GLU A 259 -15.57 0.12 -28.21
C GLU A 259 -17.09 0.13 -28.35
N ASP A 260 -17.70 -1.03 -28.57
CA ASP A 260 -19.17 -1.17 -28.71
C ASP A 260 -19.90 -1.14 -27.36
N ARG A 261 -19.17 -0.83 -26.28
CA ARG A 261 -19.66 -0.82 -24.90
C ARG A 261 -20.01 0.61 -24.47
N PRO A 262 -21.01 0.80 -23.61
CA PRO A 262 -21.43 2.13 -23.16
C PRO A 262 -20.29 2.86 -22.43
N GLY A 263 -20.42 4.19 -22.37
CA GLY A 263 -19.44 5.10 -21.77
C GLY A 263 -18.34 5.55 -22.74
N HIS A 264 -17.39 6.33 -22.23
CA HIS A 264 -16.31 6.93 -23.01
C HIS A 264 -15.03 6.15 -22.79
N HIS A 265 -14.53 5.51 -23.84
CA HIS A 265 -13.29 4.72 -23.82
C HIS A 265 -12.21 5.48 -24.55
N GLN A 266 -11.09 5.76 -23.87
CA GLN A 266 -10.06 6.64 -24.41
C GLN A 266 -8.65 6.11 -24.11
N LEU A 267 -7.70 6.41 -24.99
CA LEU A 267 -6.27 6.31 -24.72
C LEU A 267 -5.76 7.69 -24.31
N LEU A 268 -5.31 7.82 -23.07
CA LEU A 268 -4.58 8.98 -22.59
C LEU A 268 -3.08 8.72 -22.75
N VAL A 269 -2.37 9.70 -23.30
CA VAL A 269 -0.93 9.63 -23.53
C VAL A 269 -0.26 10.78 -22.82
N ARG A 270 0.76 10.47 -22.03
CA ARG A 270 1.64 11.44 -21.39
C ARG A 270 2.98 11.47 -22.10
N ARG A 271 3.51 12.66 -22.37
CA ARG A 271 4.88 12.89 -22.84
C ARG A 271 5.67 13.72 -21.84
N ASN A 272 6.82 13.20 -21.43
CA ASN A 272 7.79 13.97 -20.66
C ASN A 272 8.38 15.08 -21.55
N ARG A 273 8.25 16.33 -21.10
CA ARG A 273 8.67 17.51 -21.88
C ARG A 273 10.18 17.64 -22.03
N ARG A 274 10.94 17.02 -21.13
CA ARG A 274 12.42 17.05 -21.15
C ARG A 274 13.00 15.83 -21.86
N THR A 275 12.50 14.64 -21.54
CA THR A 275 13.09 13.38 -22.05
C THR A 275 12.38 12.85 -23.29
N GLY A 276 11.17 13.32 -23.60
CA GLY A 276 10.33 12.78 -24.67
C GLY A 276 9.68 11.43 -24.33
N GLU A 277 9.96 10.87 -23.15
CA GLU A 277 9.44 9.58 -22.71
C GLU A 277 7.91 9.57 -22.69
N LEU A 278 7.32 8.49 -23.22
CA LEU A 278 5.88 8.31 -23.32
C LEU A 278 5.36 7.34 -22.26
N ALA A 279 4.20 7.65 -21.70
CA ALA A 279 3.39 6.72 -20.92
C ALA A 279 1.96 6.69 -21.45
N PHE A 280 1.34 5.51 -21.40
CA PHE A 280 0.04 5.24 -22.02
C PHE A 280 -0.94 4.75 -20.96
N TYR A 281 -2.18 5.19 -21.04
CA TYR A 281 -3.22 4.82 -20.10
C TYR A 281 -4.53 4.53 -20.82
N ARG A 282 -5.16 3.37 -20.56
CA ARG A 282 -6.56 3.17 -20.93
C ARG A 282 -7.43 3.88 -19.91
N CYS A 283 -8.40 4.63 -20.43
CA CYS A 283 -9.33 5.41 -19.64
C CYS A 283 -10.77 4.97 -19.95
N TYR A 284 -11.60 5.02 -18.91
CA TYR A 284 -13.05 4.86 -19.01
C TYR A 284 -13.74 5.89 -18.12
N SER A 285 -14.86 6.42 -18.59
CA SER A 285 -15.81 7.18 -17.77
C SER A 285 -17.24 6.94 -18.25
N ALA A 286 -18.18 6.79 -17.31
CA ALA A 286 -19.59 6.60 -17.65
C ALA A 286 -20.17 7.83 -18.39
N THR A 287 -19.70 9.03 -18.06
CA THR A 287 -20.05 10.30 -18.71
C THR A 287 -18.83 10.94 -19.35
N GLN A 288 -19.05 11.91 -20.24
CA GLN A 288 -17.95 12.68 -20.83
C GLN A 288 -17.30 13.55 -19.75
N VAL A 289 -15.97 13.53 -19.71
CA VAL A 289 -15.18 14.35 -18.77
C VAL A 289 -14.08 15.10 -19.51
N PRO A 290 -13.65 16.27 -18.99
CA PRO A 290 -12.54 17.00 -19.60
C PRO A 290 -11.21 16.26 -19.42
N LEU A 291 -10.27 16.50 -20.33
CA LEU A 291 -8.91 15.95 -20.28
C LEU A 291 -8.23 16.21 -18.92
N SER A 292 -8.46 17.38 -18.32
CA SER A 292 -7.91 17.75 -17.01
C SER A 292 -8.30 16.77 -15.91
N THR A 293 -9.50 16.17 -15.95
CA THR A 293 -9.94 15.15 -15.00
C THR A 293 -9.11 13.88 -15.13
N LEU A 294 -8.91 13.39 -16.36
CA LEU A 294 -8.10 12.19 -16.61
C LEU A 294 -6.63 12.41 -16.22
N VAL A 295 -6.07 13.58 -16.54
CA VAL A 295 -4.70 13.97 -16.16
C VAL A 295 -4.54 14.03 -14.64
N ARG A 296 -5.53 14.55 -13.93
CA ARG A 296 -5.53 14.59 -12.46
C ARG A 296 -5.55 13.19 -11.86
N VAL A 297 -6.39 12.29 -12.36
CA VAL A 297 -6.46 10.89 -11.90
C VAL A 297 -5.14 10.17 -12.18
N ALA A 298 -4.57 10.32 -13.39
CA ALA A 298 -3.25 9.80 -13.74
C ALA A 298 -2.15 10.33 -12.80
N GLY A 299 -2.20 11.63 -12.47
CA GLY A 299 -1.27 12.28 -11.57
C GLY A 299 -1.33 11.76 -10.14
N ARG A 300 -2.53 11.39 -9.67
CA ARG A 300 -2.74 10.80 -8.35
C ARG A 300 -2.24 9.38 -8.21
N ARG A 301 -2.01 8.64 -9.30
CA ARG A 301 -1.36 7.32 -9.21
C ARG A 301 -0.05 7.38 -8.43
N TRP A 302 0.69 8.49 -8.49
CA TRP A 302 1.94 8.67 -7.73
C TRP A 302 1.76 8.66 -6.20
N THR A 303 0.57 8.98 -5.69
CA THR A 303 0.37 9.06 -4.23
C THR A 303 0.49 7.71 -3.53
N VAL A 304 0.30 6.59 -4.24
CA VAL A 304 0.51 5.25 -3.66
C VAL A 304 1.99 4.97 -3.42
N GLU A 305 2.88 5.44 -4.30
CA GLU A 305 4.32 5.35 -4.08
C GLU A 305 4.73 6.23 -2.89
N GLU A 306 4.13 7.42 -2.73
CA GLU A 306 4.31 8.21 -1.51
C GLU A 306 3.75 7.50 -0.28
N THR A 307 2.59 6.83 -0.37
CA THR A 307 2.02 6.02 0.72
C THR A 307 2.98 4.88 1.08
N PHE A 308 3.60 4.21 0.10
CA PHE A 308 4.58 3.17 0.34
C PHE A 308 5.89 3.71 0.91
N GLN A 309 6.38 4.84 0.39
CA GLN A 309 7.59 5.49 0.90
C GLN A 309 7.37 5.99 2.33
N SER A 310 6.24 6.61 2.63
CA SER A 310 5.88 7.02 3.99
C SER A 310 5.56 5.81 4.87
N GLY A 311 4.94 4.76 4.35
CA GLY A 311 4.71 3.50 5.07
C GLY A 311 6.00 2.77 5.43
N LYS A 312 6.95 2.64 4.50
CA LYS A 312 8.29 2.04 4.71
C LYS A 312 9.23 2.98 5.47
N GLY A 313 9.09 4.29 5.30
CA GLY A 313 9.91 5.29 5.98
C GLY A 313 9.48 5.53 7.43
N LEU A 314 8.21 5.82 7.64
CA LEU A 314 7.66 6.28 8.92
C LEU A 314 7.14 5.14 9.78
N ALA A 315 6.48 4.15 9.16
CA ALA A 315 5.89 3.01 9.84
C ALA A 315 6.64 1.68 9.60
N ARG A 316 7.78 1.73 8.88
CA ARG A 316 8.65 0.59 8.53
C ARG A 316 7.89 -0.66 8.06
N LEU A 317 7.01 -0.45 7.07
CA LEU A 317 6.16 -1.48 6.47
C LEU A 317 6.92 -2.77 6.09
N ASP A 318 8.17 -2.66 5.65
CA ASP A 318 9.02 -3.73 5.13
C ASP A 318 9.90 -4.44 6.18
N GLU A 319 9.98 -3.93 7.42
CA GLU A 319 10.88 -4.47 8.45
C GLU A 319 10.29 -5.67 9.23
N HIS A 320 9.08 -6.09 8.88
CA HIS A 320 8.41 -7.19 9.58
C HIS A 320 9.19 -8.51 9.44
N GLN A 321 9.20 -9.28 10.53
CA GLN A 321 9.84 -10.60 10.61
C GLN A 321 8.83 -11.75 10.72
N VAL A 322 7.54 -11.45 10.55
CA VAL A 322 6.45 -12.43 10.62
C VAL A 322 6.48 -13.38 9.43
N ARG A 323 6.12 -14.65 9.68
CA ARG A 323 6.20 -15.74 8.68
C ARG A 323 4.86 -16.37 8.33
N ARG A 324 3.83 -16.16 9.15
CA ARG A 324 2.52 -16.80 9.02
C ARG A 324 1.47 -15.84 8.46
N TRP A 325 0.47 -16.40 7.80
CA TRP A 325 -0.64 -15.68 7.15
C TRP A 325 -1.31 -14.66 8.07
N ALA A 326 -1.82 -15.11 9.22
CA ALA A 326 -2.51 -14.24 10.18
C ALA A 326 -1.59 -13.15 10.73
N SER A 327 -0.32 -13.48 11.02
CA SER A 327 0.64 -12.52 11.56
C SER A 327 1.03 -11.44 10.56
N TRP A 328 1.10 -11.79 9.27
CA TRP A 328 1.31 -10.81 8.20
C TRP A 328 0.12 -9.85 8.11
N HIS A 329 -1.10 -10.37 8.00
CA HIS A 329 -2.30 -9.53 7.90
C HIS A 329 -2.41 -8.58 9.08
N ARG A 330 -2.20 -9.09 10.29
CA ARG A 330 -2.25 -8.32 11.55
C ARG A 330 -1.19 -7.22 11.61
N TRP A 331 0.07 -7.55 11.28
CA TRP A 331 1.15 -6.56 11.22
C TRP A 331 0.77 -5.42 10.28
N MET A 332 0.37 -5.77 9.06
CA MET A 332 0.07 -4.78 8.03
C MET A 332 -1.12 -3.91 8.38
N THR A 333 -2.16 -4.44 9.05
CA THR A 333 -3.25 -3.58 9.56
C THR A 333 -2.77 -2.57 10.59
N LEU A 334 -1.86 -2.95 11.49
CA LEU A 334 -1.34 -2.02 12.50
C LEU A 334 -0.43 -0.95 11.86
N VAL A 335 0.32 -1.31 10.82
CA VAL A 335 1.08 -0.35 10.00
C VAL A 335 0.14 0.62 9.27
N MET A 336 -0.91 0.11 8.63
CA MET A 336 -1.94 0.94 7.98
C MET A 336 -2.57 1.90 8.98
N LEU A 337 -2.88 1.43 10.20
CA LEU A 337 -3.43 2.27 11.26
C LEU A 337 -2.48 3.40 11.68
N ALA A 338 -1.18 3.10 11.83
CA ALA A 338 -0.18 4.10 12.17
C ALA A 338 -0.07 5.17 11.06
N HIS A 339 -0.02 4.76 9.79
CA HIS A 339 0.02 5.69 8.68
C HIS A 339 -1.28 6.50 8.54
N ALA A 340 -2.45 5.87 8.69
CA ALA A 340 -3.74 6.53 8.65
C ALA A 340 -3.84 7.62 9.73
N PHE A 341 -3.32 7.37 10.94
CA PHE A 341 -3.23 8.39 11.99
C PHE A 341 -2.44 9.62 11.52
N LEU A 342 -1.24 9.43 10.97
CA LEU A 342 -0.42 10.55 10.48
C LEU A 342 -1.09 11.32 9.34
N ALA A 343 -1.69 10.61 8.39
CA ALA A 343 -2.38 11.21 7.24
C ALA A 343 -3.61 12.04 7.68
N VAL A 344 -4.40 11.53 8.63
CA VAL A 344 -5.58 12.24 9.14
C VAL A 344 -5.19 13.42 10.00
N VAL A 345 -4.23 13.29 10.92
CA VAL A 345 -3.76 14.43 11.72
C VAL A 345 -3.23 15.54 10.82
N ARG A 346 -2.53 15.17 9.73
CA ARG A 346 -2.09 16.15 8.74
C ARG A 346 -3.23 16.89 8.08
N ALA A 347 -4.25 16.17 7.60
CA ALA A 347 -5.41 16.78 6.96
C ALA A 347 -6.18 17.69 7.93
N ASP A 348 -6.39 17.23 9.16
CA ASP A 348 -7.05 18.00 10.22
C ASP A 348 -6.28 19.28 10.56
N GLU A 349 -4.96 19.19 10.70
CA GLU A 349 -4.10 20.36 10.95
C GLU A 349 -4.16 21.35 9.79
N HIS A 350 -4.12 20.88 8.53
CA HIS A 350 -4.20 21.77 7.37
C HIS A 350 -5.57 22.43 7.24
N ALA A 351 -6.63 21.77 7.69
CA ALA A 351 -7.99 22.32 7.68
C ALA A 351 -8.19 23.39 8.76
N ARG A 352 -7.56 23.24 9.94
CA ARG A 352 -7.68 24.18 11.07
C ARG A 352 -6.69 25.33 11.00
N HIS A 353 -5.50 25.07 10.47
CA HIS A 353 -4.38 26.01 10.47
C HIS A 353 -3.88 26.20 9.03
N PRO A 354 -4.25 27.33 8.39
CA PRO A 354 -3.73 27.67 7.08
C PRO A 354 -2.20 27.69 7.08
N LYS A 355 -1.61 27.33 5.94
CA LYS A 355 -0.16 27.33 5.75
C LYS A 355 0.43 28.70 6.13
N PRO A 356 1.36 28.78 7.10
CA PRO A 356 2.03 30.03 7.45
C PRO A 356 2.80 30.60 6.26
N GLU A 357 2.95 31.93 6.22
CA GLU A 357 3.76 32.59 5.21
C GLU A 357 5.21 32.12 5.27
N GLY A 358 5.83 31.89 4.11
CA GLY A 358 7.22 31.41 4.01
C GLY A 358 7.46 29.93 4.34
N LEU A 359 6.46 29.18 4.84
CA LEU A 359 6.60 27.76 5.19
C LEU A 359 5.83 26.83 4.23
N ILE A 360 6.27 25.57 4.15
CA ILE A 360 5.46 24.50 3.55
C ILE A 360 4.44 23.98 4.57
N PRO A 361 3.32 23.38 4.14
CA PRO A 361 2.39 22.73 5.06
C PRO A 361 3.08 21.57 5.80
N LEU A 362 2.64 21.29 7.03
CA LEU A 362 3.16 20.16 7.81
C LEU A 362 3.08 18.85 7.02
N THR A 363 4.18 18.10 7.06
CA THR A 363 4.27 16.78 6.43
C THR A 363 3.98 15.68 7.45
N CYS A 364 3.67 14.46 6.99
CA CYS A 364 3.53 13.32 7.89
C CYS A 364 4.80 13.07 8.71
N ASN A 365 5.98 13.36 8.14
CA ASN A 365 7.27 13.23 8.82
C ASN A 365 7.38 14.22 9.99
N GLU A 366 7.00 15.48 9.76
CA GLU A 366 7.05 16.51 10.79
C GLU A 366 6.02 16.25 11.89
N ILE A 367 4.81 15.83 11.52
CA ILE A 367 3.78 15.43 12.49
C ILE A 367 4.25 14.25 13.33
N GLN A 368 4.90 13.26 12.72
CA GLN A 368 5.49 12.15 13.46
C GLN A 368 6.56 12.66 14.44
N HIS A 369 7.46 13.55 13.99
CA HIS A 369 8.50 14.14 14.84
C HIS A 369 7.91 14.88 16.04
N LEU A 370 6.93 15.76 15.81
CA LEU A 370 6.23 16.50 16.87
C LEU A 370 5.44 15.57 17.79
N PHE A 371 4.76 14.56 17.25
CA PHE A 371 4.04 13.57 18.05
C PHE A 371 5.00 12.81 18.98
N ILE A 372 6.18 12.43 18.50
CA ILE A 372 7.21 11.80 19.32
C ILE A 372 7.65 12.74 20.43
N ALA A 373 8.03 13.97 20.09
CA ALA A 373 8.58 14.94 21.04
C ALA A 373 7.58 15.36 22.13
N LEU A 374 6.31 15.52 21.77
CA LEU A 374 5.28 16.11 22.63
C LEU A 374 4.40 15.07 23.33
N VAL A 375 4.20 13.90 22.73
CA VAL A 375 3.22 12.90 23.21
C VAL A 375 3.90 11.60 23.62
N VAL A 376 4.91 11.15 22.89
CA VAL A 376 5.54 9.83 23.11
C VAL A 376 6.84 9.98 23.90
N ARG A 377 6.73 10.14 25.23
CA ARG A 377 7.88 9.93 26.13
C ARG A 377 7.77 8.59 26.84
N LEU A 378 8.65 7.66 26.48
CA LEU A 378 8.90 6.45 27.25
C LEU A 378 10.38 6.42 27.63
N VAL A 379 10.67 6.75 28.89
CA VAL A 379 12.00 6.64 29.48
C VAL A 379 12.00 5.41 30.38
N HIS A 380 12.76 4.39 29.99
CA HIS A 380 12.97 3.19 30.80
C HIS A 380 14.34 3.24 31.48
N GLY A 381 14.37 2.88 32.77
CA GLY A 381 15.57 2.91 33.61
C GLY A 381 16.64 1.88 33.21
N ALA A 382 17.81 1.97 33.85
CA ALA A 382 18.97 1.13 33.55
C ALA A 382 18.69 -0.38 33.67
N THR A 383 17.91 -0.80 34.68
CA THR A 383 17.54 -2.20 34.90
C THR A 383 16.86 -2.82 33.68
N HIS A 384 15.85 -2.14 33.12
CA HIS A 384 15.14 -2.60 31.93
C HIS A 384 16.07 -2.80 30.73
N ARG A 385 17.01 -1.88 30.52
CA ARG A 385 18.00 -1.96 29.43
C ARG A 385 18.97 -3.13 29.64
N LEU A 386 19.41 -3.35 30.89
CA LEU A 386 20.28 -4.48 31.25
C LEU A 386 19.57 -5.83 31.07
N ASP A 387 18.28 -5.92 31.42
CA ASP A 387 17.48 -7.12 31.22
C ASP A 387 17.34 -7.46 29.73
N TRP A 388 17.08 -6.47 28.87
CA TRP A 388 17.08 -6.66 27.42
C TRP A 388 18.45 -7.04 26.85
N SER A 389 19.53 -6.50 27.42
CA SER A 389 20.90 -6.93 27.08
C SER A 389 21.14 -8.40 27.43
N HIS A 390 20.75 -8.84 28.63
CA HIS A 390 20.82 -10.25 29.03
C HIS A 390 19.97 -11.13 28.13
N TRP A 391 18.75 -10.71 27.83
CA TRP A 391 17.83 -11.46 26.97
C TRP A 391 18.40 -11.65 25.56
N ARG A 392 18.92 -10.59 24.92
CA ARG A 392 19.51 -10.66 23.56
C ARG A 392 20.73 -11.58 23.53
N ARG A 393 21.64 -11.48 24.50
CA ARG A 393 22.83 -12.35 24.59
C ARG A 393 22.46 -13.82 24.81
N ARG A 394 21.49 -14.11 25.70
CA ARG A 394 20.97 -15.47 25.88
C ARG A 394 20.35 -16.03 24.60
N HIS A 395 19.59 -15.22 23.87
CA HIS A 395 19.00 -15.63 22.60
C HIS A 395 20.07 -15.93 21.54
N GLN A 396 21.08 -15.08 21.40
CA GLN A 396 22.21 -15.28 20.49
C GLN A 396 22.98 -16.57 20.82
N ALA A 397 23.27 -16.82 22.10
CA ALA A 397 23.92 -18.05 22.55
C ALA A 397 23.11 -19.31 22.16
N ARG A 398 21.77 -19.28 22.34
CA ARG A 398 20.89 -20.38 21.92
C ARG A 398 20.87 -20.57 20.40
N SER A 399 20.86 -19.48 19.64
CA SER A 399 20.92 -19.53 18.18
C SER A 399 22.24 -20.13 17.69
N GLN A 400 23.36 -19.76 18.32
CA GLN A 400 24.68 -20.29 18.04
C GLN A 400 24.75 -21.80 18.34
N ALA A 401 24.28 -22.23 19.53
CA ALA A 401 24.22 -23.64 19.89
C ALA A 401 23.37 -24.45 18.90
N SER A 402 22.20 -23.93 18.49
CA SER A 402 21.33 -24.59 17.51
C SER A 402 21.94 -24.64 16.10
N HIS A 403 22.82 -23.70 15.76
CA HIS A 403 23.56 -23.72 14.50
C HIS A 403 24.63 -24.82 14.52
N TYR A 404 25.42 -24.91 15.59
CA TYR A 404 26.43 -25.96 15.73
C TYR A 404 25.81 -27.36 15.80
N GLN A 405 24.69 -27.53 16.52
CA GLN A 405 23.97 -28.81 16.54
C GLN A 405 23.51 -29.25 15.14
N ARG A 406 23.05 -28.32 14.30
CA ARG A 406 22.65 -28.64 12.91
C ARG A 406 23.84 -28.97 12.02
N GLN A 407 24.97 -28.29 12.19
CA GLN A 407 26.19 -28.62 11.45
C GLN A 407 26.70 -30.01 11.84
N ALA A 408 26.72 -30.32 13.13
CA ALA A 408 27.12 -31.63 13.63
C ALA A 408 26.22 -32.76 13.14
N ALA A 409 24.91 -32.52 12.97
CA ALA A 409 23.96 -33.50 12.44
C ALA A 409 23.99 -33.67 10.91
N GLN A 410 24.73 -32.82 10.18
CA GLN A 410 24.94 -32.90 8.73
C GLN A 410 26.29 -33.53 8.36
N THR A 411 27.11 -33.82 9.36
CA THR A 411 28.37 -34.56 9.26
C THR A 411 28.09 -36.00 9.64
#